data_AF-A0A7S3HT35-F1
#
_entry.id   AF-A0A7S3HT35-F1
#
_cell.length_a   1.000
_cell.length_b   1.000
_cell.length_c   1.000
_cell.angle_alpha   90.00
_cell.angle_beta   90.00
_cell.angle_gamma   90.00
#
_symmetry.space_group_name_H-M   'P 1'
#
loop_
_entity.id
_entity.type
_entity.pdbx_description
1 polymer ?
#
loop_
_entity_poly.entity_id
_entity_poly.type
_entity_poly.pdbx_seq_one_letter_code
_entity_poly.pdbx_strand_id
1 'polypeptide(L)'
;EEVNKGVVLTHPGKPNRDMYFVVNGRIDVVTSLTKRYVVTPLLKHDYVGESSVINKFIKASANKLNEEHYAVAVTKVEVLILPEAAFTLFDLHSVDVIRSTFMAKTEWRRQRVKQMKYERAKVRKHIRSMDRECGELNEFPVDTRFLSNEQIRMMELA
;
A
#
# COMPACT_ATOMS: atom_id res chain seq x y z
N GLU A 1 10.99 21.11 -4.43
CA GLU A 1 11.80 20.24 -5.31
C GLU A 1 10.89 19.37 -6.17
N GLU A 2 11.35 19.00 -7.37
CA GLU A 2 10.65 18.05 -8.23
C GLU A 2 11.18 16.63 -7.99
N VAL A 3 10.27 15.69 -7.82
CA VAL A 3 10.56 14.27 -7.61
C VAL A 3 10.02 13.47 -8.80
N ASN A 4 10.90 12.71 -9.44
CA ASN A 4 10.54 11.88 -10.59
C ASN A 4 9.66 10.69 -10.18
N LYS A 5 8.85 10.22 -11.13
CA LYS A 5 8.05 9.00 -10.97
C LYS A 5 8.94 7.81 -10.60
N GLY A 6 8.50 7.04 -9.61
CA GLY A 6 9.16 5.82 -9.15
C GLY A 6 10.17 6.02 -8.03
N VAL A 7 10.50 7.28 -7.69
CA VAL A 7 11.40 7.58 -6.56
C VAL A 7 10.73 7.18 -5.24
N VAL A 8 11.52 6.54 -4.37
CA VAL A 8 11.13 6.12 -3.03
C VAL A 8 11.61 7.15 -2.02
N LEU A 9 10.67 7.75 -1.29
CA LEU A 9 10.94 8.81 -0.32
C LEU A 9 11.13 8.26 1.09
N THR A 10 10.43 7.18 1.46
CA THR A 10 10.56 6.54 2.77
C THR A 10 10.78 5.05 2.65
N HIS A 11 11.45 4.48 3.65
CA HIS A 11 11.77 3.05 3.71
C HIS A 11 11.30 2.47 5.05
N PRO A 12 10.64 1.30 5.05
CA PRO A 12 10.20 0.65 6.28
C PRO A 12 11.40 0.26 7.15
N GLY A 13 11.24 0.38 8.47
CA GLY A 13 12.24 0.01 9.46
C GLY A 13 13.38 1.03 9.61
N LYS A 14 13.34 2.15 8.89
CA LYS A 14 14.29 3.25 9.04
C LYS A 14 13.55 4.54 9.41
N PRO A 15 14.16 5.40 10.26
CA PRO A 15 13.64 6.75 10.44
C PRO A 15 13.86 7.53 9.15
N ASN A 16 12.93 8.43 8.83
CA ASN A 16 13.16 9.34 7.73
C ASN A 16 14.15 10.43 8.12
N ARG A 17 14.81 11.05 7.13
CA ARG A 17 15.69 12.19 7.37
C ARG A 17 14.93 13.52 7.32
N ASP A 18 14.12 13.68 6.30
CA ASP A 18 13.39 14.92 6.02
C ASP A 18 11.88 14.68 6.05
N MET A 19 11.11 15.76 6.12
CA MET A 19 9.66 15.71 6.00
C MET A 19 9.25 16.27 4.64
N TYR A 20 8.40 15.55 3.92
CA TYR A 20 8.01 15.87 2.55
C TYR A 20 6.53 16.25 2.52
N PHE A 21 6.21 17.44 2.02
CA PHE A 21 4.85 17.93 1.81
C PHE A 21 4.51 17.93 0.32
N VAL A 22 3.39 17.34 -0.05
CA VAL A 22 2.96 17.23 -1.44
C VAL A 22 2.31 18.54 -1.88
N VAL A 23 2.91 19.19 -2.89
CA VAL A 23 2.35 20.40 -3.53
C VAL A 23 1.54 20.03 -4.76
N ASN A 24 2.04 19.09 -5.56
CA ASN A 24 1.40 18.62 -6.78
C ASN A 24 1.80 17.17 -7.09
N GLY A 25 0.93 16.44 -7.79
CA GLY A 25 1.12 15.01 -8.09
C GLY A 25 0.60 14.07 -7.00
N ARG A 26 1.08 12.82 -7.03
CA ARG A 26 0.62 11.75 -6.14
C ARG A 26 1.76 10.85 -5.66
N ILE A 27 1.76 10.59 -4.37
CA ILE A 27 2.64 9.62 -3.71
C ILE A 27 1.77 8.50 -3.15
N ASP A 28 2.13 7.25 -3.38
CA ASP A 28 1.44 6.11 -2.77
C ASP A 28 2.27 5.53 -1.63
N VAL A 29 1.63 5.35 -0.47
CA VAL A 29 2.16 4.57 0.64
C VAL A 29 1.86 3.10 0.36
N VAL A 30 2.91 2.28 0.24
CA VAL A 30 2.82 0.87 -0.16
C VAL A 30 3.52 -0.07 0.83
N THR A 31 3.03 -1.30 0.93
CA THR A 31 3.61 -2.32 1.81
C THR A 31 4.91 -2.94 1.28
N SER A 32 5.12 -2.92 -0.04
CA SER A 32 6.27 -3.56 -0.70
C SER A 32 6.51 -2.93 -2.07
N LEU A 33 7.77 -2.87 -2.51
CA LEU A 33 8.15 -2.36 -3.83
C LEU A 33 7.89 -3.37 -4.96
N THR A 34 7.93 -4.68 -4.68
CA THR A 34 7.71 -5.76 -5.66
C THR A 34 6.23 -6.07 -5.84
N LYS A 35 5.50 -6.18 -4.72
CA LYS A 35 4.04 -6.35 -4.71
C LYS A 35 3.41 -5.10 -4.11
N ARG A 36 3.30 -4.06 -4.95
CA ARG A 36 2.82 -2.73 -4.56
C ARG A 36 1.33 -2.75 -4.19
N TYR A 37 1.03 -3.06 -2.95
CA TYR A 37 -0.30 -2.84 -2.38
C TYR A 37 -0.37 -1.43 -1.83
N VAL A 38 -1.17 -0.60 -2.48
CA VAL A 38 -1.43 0.78 -2.06
C VAL A 38 -2.25 0.75 -0.78
N VAL A 39 -1.64 1.17 0.31
CA VAL A 39 -2.30 1.33 1.61
C VAL A 39 -3.05 2.64 1.62
N THR A 40 -2.38 3.73 1.22
CA THR A 40 -2.90 5.09 1.27
C THR A 40 -2.30 5.93 0.16
N PRO A 41 -3.10 6.55 -0.71
CA PRO A 41 -2.61 7.61 -1.58
C PRO A 41 -2.43 8.90 -0.77
N LEU A 42 -1.35 9.63 -1.04
CA LEU A 42 -1.11 10.97 -0.54
C LEU A 42 -1.25 11.95 -1.71
N LEU A 43 -2.09 12.95 -1.52
CA LEU A 43 -2.46 13.96 -2.50
C LEU A 43 -1.94 15.33 -2.07
N LYS A 44 -2.30 16.37 -2.82
CA LYS A 44 -1.96 17.75 -2.50
C LYS A 44 -2.31 18.10 -1.04
N HIS A 45 -1.38 18.76 -0.35
CA HIS A 45 -1.42 19.13 1.06
C HIS A 45 -1.19 17.99 2.06
N ASP A 46 -1.09 16.73 1.61
CA ASP A 46 -0.62 15.66 2.46
C ASP A 46 0.90 15.72 2.66
N TYR A 47 1.38 15.01 3.68
CA TYR A 47 2.80 14.93 4.00
C TYR A 47 3.18 13.53 4.49
N VAL A 48 4.49 13.27 4.47
CA VAL A 48 5.11 12.01 4.94
C VAL A 48 6.50 12.27 5.51
N GLY A 49 6.98 11.34 6.33
CA GLY A 49 8.31 11.39 6.92
C GLY A 49 8.32 11.95 8.34
N GLU A 50 7.17 11.91 9.02
CA GLU A 50 6.97 12.46 10.36
C GLU A 50 7.92 11.87 11.40
N SER A 51 8.39 10.62 11.19
CA SER A 51 9.33 9.98 12.11
C SER A 51 10.61 10.81 12.32
N SER A 52 11.04 11.57 11.32
CA SER A 52 12.23 12.44 11.37
C SER A 52 12.08 13.54 12.43
N VAL A 53 11.00 14.31 12.37
CA VAL A 53 10.69 15.40 13.30
C VAL A 53 10.51 14.83 14.70
N ILE A 54 9.68 13.79 14.85
CA ILE A 54 9.35 13.26 16.18
C ILE A 54 10.60 12.74 16.89
N ASN A 55 11.47 12.01 16.17
CA ASN A 55 12.71 11.47 16.73
C ASN A 55 13.72 12.54 17.15
N LYS A 56 13.67 13.74 16.55
CA LYS A 56 14.55 14.85 16.95
C LYS A 56 14.27 15.32 18.38
N PHE A 57 13.01 15.23 18.81
CA PHE A 57 12.54 15.70 20.12
C PHE A 57 12.39 14.59 21.16
N ILE A 58 12.46 13.32 20.75
CA ILE A 58 12.49 12.18 21.67
C ILE A 58 13.91 12.04 22.27
N LYS A 59 13.99 11.82 23.59
CA LYS A 59 15.27 11.56 24.29
C LYS A 59 16.00 10.35 23.68
N ALA A 60 17.32 10.43 23.57
CA ALA A 60 18.18 9.40 22.96
C ALA A 60 18.05 7.99 23.56
N SER A 61 17.48 7.86 24.77
CA SER A 61 17.25 6.59 25.46
C SER A 61 15.97 5.87 25.06
N ALA A 62 15.07 6.51 24.31
CA ALA A 62 13.84 5.89 23.85
C ALA A 62 14.01 5.29 22.45
N ASN A 63 13.24 4.24 22.16
CA ASN A 63 13.25 3.60 20.83
C ASN A 63 12.86 4.63 19.76
N LYS A 64 13.75 4.83 18.78
CA LYS A 64 13.47 5.68 17.62
C LYS A 64 12.28 5.12 16.84
N LEU A 65 11.37 6.02 16.48
CA LEU A 65 10.26 5.72 15.60
C LEU A 65 10.76 5.50 14.18
N ASN A 66 10.26 4.46 13.54
CA ASN A 66 10.59 4.14 12.16
C ASN A 66 9.35 4.27 11.28
N GLU A 67 9.57 4.52 10.00
CA GLU A 67 8.51 4.37 9.01
C GLU A 67 8.15 2.87 8.89
N GLU A 68 6.88 2.54 8.69
CA GLU A 68 6.42 1.15 8.53
C GLU A 68 6.20 0.73 7.07
N HIS A 69 6.15 1.72 6.18
CA HIS A 69 5.75 1.54 4.79
C HIS A 69 6.67 2.35 3.89
N TYR A 70 6.71 1.97 2.61
CA TYR A 70 7.36 2.79 1.59
C TYR A 70 6.43 3.90 1.15
N ALA A 71 6.96 5.08 0.88
CA ALA A 71 6.27 6.15 0.15
C ALA A 71 6.93 6.30 -1.22
N VAL A 72 6.15 6.14 -2.29
CA VAL A 72 6.68 6.10 -3.66
C VAL A 72 5.94 7.11 -4.54
N ALA A 73 6.68 7.94 -5.26
CA ALA A 73 6.11 8.85 -6.25
C ALA A 73 5.50 8.05 -7.42
N VAL A 74 4.19 8.19 -7.62
CA VAL A 74 3.46 7.48 -8.71
C VAL A 74 3.44 8.30 -9.99
N THR A 75 3.42 9.63 -9.83
CA THR A 75 3.56 10.61 -10.91
C THR A 75 4.88 11.36 -10.76
N LYS A 76 5.17 12.31 -11.65
CA LYS A 76 6.07 13.41 -11.30
C LYS A 76 5.38 14.20 -10.17
N VAL A 77 6.10 14.47 -9.09
CA VAL A 77 5.55 15.10 -7.87
C VAL A 77 6.36 16.33 -7.54
N GLU A 78 5.69 17.42 -7.19
CA GLU A 78 6.33 18.59 -6.60
C GLU A 78 6.15 18.50 -5.08
N VAL A 79 7.26 18.59 -4.36
CA VAL A 79 7.27 18.51 -2.89
C VAL A 79 7.99 19.71 -2.27
N LEU A 80 7.48 20.18 -1.13
CA LEU A 80 8.27 21.00 -0.22
C LEU A 80 8.99 20.05 0.74
N ILE A 81 10.29 20.26 0.89
CA ILE A 81 11.13 19.47 1.78
C ILE A 81 11.43 20.33 2.99
N LEU A 82 11.09 19.82 4.17
CA LEU A 82 11.49 20.41 5.42
C LEU A 82 12.68 19.59 5.96
N PRO A 83 13.91 20.13 5.90
CA PRO A 83 15.10 19.40 6.30
C PRO A 83 15.19 19.30 7.81
N GLU A 84 15.89 18.26 8.30
CA GLU A 84 16.06 18.03 9.75
C GLU A 84 16.59 19.26 10.51
N ALA A 85 17.48 20.03 9.89
CA ALA A 85 18.04 21.24 10.47
C ALA A 85 16.99 22.31 10.81
N ALA A 86 15.86 22.31 10.11
CA ALA A 86 14.77 23.25 10.32
C ALA A 86 13.75 22.78 11.38
N PHE A 87 13.90 21.57 11.94
CA PHE A 87 12.93 21.04 12.90
C PHE A 87 12.91 21.79 14.23
N THR A 88 13.98 22.49 14.57
CA THR A 88 14.04 23.36 15.76
C THR A 88 13.04 24.52 15.72
N LEU A 89 12.44 24.81 14.55
CA LEU A 89 11.40 25.81 14.39
C LEU A 89 10.03 25.35 14.93
N PHE A 90 9.84 24.06 15.18
CA PHE A 90 8.61 23.57 15.79
C PHE A 90 8.63 23.78 17.30
N ASP A 91 7.52 24.27 17.82
CA ASP A 91 7.24 24.23 19.24
C ASP A 91 6.83 22.81 19.68
N LEU A 92 6.98 22.52 20.97
CA LEU A 92 6.68 21.20 21.52
C LEU A 92 5.22 20.79 21.31
N HIS A 93 4.30 21.77 21.32
CA HIS A 93 2.88 21.50 21.07
C HIS A 93 2.63 21.00 19.65
N SER A 94 3.22 21.63 18.62
CA SER A 94 3.11 21.14 17.24
C SER A 94 3.72 19.76 17.08
N VAL A 95 4.84 19.48 17.75
CA VAL A 95 5.46 18.15 17.72
C VAL A 95 4.54 17.08 18.33
N ASP A 96 3.83 17.40 19.42
CA ASP A 96 2.86 16.49 20.03
C ASP A 96 1.66 16.20 19.11
N VAL A 97 1.17 17.21 18.40
CA VAL A 97 0.12 17.06 17.38
C VAL A 97 0.61 16.18 16.22
N ILE A 98 1.83 16.41 15.71
CA ILE A 98 2.42 15.57 14.66
C ILE A 98 2.58 14.13 15.14
N ARG A 99 3.05 13.93 16.37
CA ARG A 99 3.24 12.60 16.97
C ARG A 99 1.92 11.84 17.11
N SER A 100 0.89 12.47 17.68
CA SER A 100 -0.43 11.84 17.82
C SER A 100 -1.03 11.48 16.46
N THR A 101 -0.90 12.38 15.48
CA THR A 101 -1.34 12.16 14.10
C THR A 101 -0.58 11.00 13.43
N PHE A 102 0.74 10.95 13.60
CA PHE A 102 1.58 9.86 13.08
C PHE A 102 1.16 8.50 13.65
N MET A 103 0.92 8.41 14.96
CA MET A 103 0.47 7.18 15.60
C MET A 103 -0.91 6.75 15.10
N ALA A 104 -1.86 7.68 14.98
CA ALA A 104 -3.19 7.41 14.46
C ALA A 104 -3.15 6.94 12.99
N LYS A 105 -2.38 7.63 12.13
CA LYS A 105 -2.16 7.22 10.72
C LYS A 105 -1.55 5.82 10.64
N THR A 106 -0.55 5.54 11.47
CA THR A 106 0.14 4.24 11.49
C THR A 106 -0.81 3.12 11.89
N GLU A 107 -1.58 3.31 12.96
CA GLU A 107 -2.55 2.32 13.42
C GLU A 107 -3.65 2.08 12.38
N TRP A 108 -4.19 3.15 11.79
CA TRP A 108 -5.17 3.02 10.70
C TRP A 108 -4.62 2.26 9.49
N ARG A 109 -3.36 2.53 9.10
CA ARG A 109 -2.68 1.79 8.01
C ARG A 109 -2.52 0.31 8.33
N ARG A 110 -2.11 -0.05 9.56
CA ARG A 110 -2.00 -1.45 10.00
C ARG A 110 -3.34 -2.19 9.90
N GLN A 111 -4.42 -1.56 10.38
CA GLN A 111 -5.77 -2.11 10.30
C GLN A 111 -6.21 -2.31 8.84
N ARG A 112 -5.95 -1.32 7.98
CA ARG A 112 -6.24 -1.40 6.54
C ARG A 112 -5.48 -2.53 5.84
N VAL A 113 -4.21 -2.72 6.17
CA VAL A 113 -3.42 -3.85 5.65
C VAL A 113 -3.99 -5.18 6.11
N LYS A 114 -4.39 -5.30 7.39
CA LYS A 114 -5.02 -6.51 7.94
C LYS A 114 -6.33 -6.83 7.21
N GLN A 115 -7.21 -5.85 7.03
CA GLN A 115 -8.46 -6.00 6.30
C GLN A 115 -8.23 -6.39 4.85
N MET A 116 -7.29 -5.72 4.16
CA MET A 116 -6.94 -6.05 2.77
C MET A 116 -6.43 -7.49 2.63
N LYS A 117 -5.60 -7.98 3.56
CA LYS A 117 -5.13 -9.37 3.57
C LYS A 117 -6.29 -10.35 3.79
N TYR A 118 -7.22 -10.03 4.69
CA TYR A 118 -8.40 -10.85 4.97
C TYR A 118 -9.32 -10.96 3.74
N GLU A 119 -9.70 -9.83 3.13
CA GLU A 119 -10.56 -9.83 1.94
C GLU A 119 -9.92 -10.60 0.77
N ARG A 120 -8.60 -10.45 0.58
CA ARG A 120 -7.89 -11.20 -0.47
C ARG A 120 -7.81 -12.70 -0.17
N ALA A 121 -7.70 -13.10 1.10
CA ALA A 121 -7.78 -14.50 1.46
C ALA A 121 -9.16 -15.08 1.14
N LYS A 122 -10.24 -14.31 1.41
CA LYS A 122 -11.61 -14.68 1.06
C LYS A 122 -11.80 -14.85 -0.44
N VAL A 123 -11.35 -13.88 -1.24
CA VAL A 123 -11.42 -13.95 -2.71
C VAL A 123 -10.65 -15.15 -3.25
N ARG A 124 -9.42 -15.40 -2.77
CA ARG A 124 -8.64 -16.58 -3.19
C ARG A 124 -9.32 -17.90 -2.83
N LYS A 125 -9.96 -17.98 -1.66
CA LYS A 125 -10.73 -19.17 -1.26
C LYS A 125 -11.92 -19.39 -2.20
N HIS A 126 -12.62 -18.32 -2.57
CA HIS A 126 -13.76 -18.40 -3.48
C HIS A 126 -13.33 -18.84 -4.88
N ILE A 127 -12.27 -18.24 -5.45
CA ILE A 127 -11.71 -18.64 -6.75
C ILE A 127 -11.36 -20.13 -6.75
N ARG A 128 -10.69 -20.63 -5.71
CA ARG A 128 -10.36 -22.06 -5.61
C ARG A 128 -11.59 -22.97 -5.51
N SER A 129 -12.68 -22.51 -4.87
CA SER A 129 -13.94 -23.25 -4.82
C SER A 129 -14.56 -23.33 -6.22
N MET A 130 -14.62 -22.20 -6.93
CA MET A 130 -15.13 -22.14 -8.29
C MET A 130 -14.31 -22.98 -9.26
N ASP A 131 -12.96 -22.91 -9.19
CA ASP A 131 -12.09 -23.72 -10.04
C ASP A 131 -12.31 -25.22 -9.81
N ARG A 132 -12.55 -25.63 -8.55
CA ARG A 132 -12.89 -27.01 -8.20
C ARG A 132 -14.27 -27.40 -8.74
N GLU A 133 -15.29 -26.56 -8.54
CA GLU A 133 -16.66 -26.79 -9.04
C GLU A 133 -16.70 -26.86 -10.57
N CYS A 134 -15.95 -26.01 -11.29
CA CYS A 134 -15.78 -26.10 -12.74
C CYS A 134 -15.04 -27.37 -13.17
N GLY A 135 -14.03 -27.80 -12.41
CA GLY A 135 -13.35 -29.07 -12.65
C GLY A 135 -14.29 -30.28 -12.49
N GLU A 136 -15.09 -30.30 -11.43
CA GLU A 136 -16.11 -31.32 -11.18
C GLU A 136 -17.21 -31.31 -12.26
N LEU A 137 -17.61 -30.15 -12.79
CA LEU A 137 -18.54 -30.04 -13.91
C LEU A 137 -17.97 -30.58 -15.24
N ASN A 138 -16.67 -30.44 -15.46
CA ASN A 138 -15.99 -31.03 -16.64
C ASN A 138 -15.78 -32.55 -16.50
N GLU A 139 -15.92 -33.11 -15.30
CA GLU A 139 -15.87 -34.56 -15.06
C GLU A 139 -17.23 -35.26 -15.30
N PHE A 140 -18.31 -34.51 -15.54
CA PHE A 140 -19.55 -35.09 -16.05
C PHE A 140 -19.43 -35.24 -17.58
N PRO A 141 -19.28 -36.47 -18.12
CA PRO A 141 -19.33 -36.65 -19.56
C PRO A 141 -20.67 -36.14 -20.06
N VAL A 142 -20.64 -35.29 -21.10
CA VAL A 142 -21.85 -34.93 -21.83
C VAL A 142 -22.50 -36.26 -22.25
N ASP A 143 -23.72 -36.54 -21.77
CA ASP A 143 -24.41 -37.78 -22.12
C ASP A 143 -24.77 -37.70 -23.61
N THR A 144 -23.88 -38.25 -24.45
CA THR A 144 -23.96 -38.21 -25.90
C THR A 144 -25.21 -38.92 -26.44
N ARG A 145 -25.93 -39.67 -25.59
CA ARG A 145 -27.22 -40.29 -25.90
C ARG A 145 -28.33 -39.26 -26.18
N PHE A 146 -28.17 -38.01 -25.76
CA PHE A 146 -29.12 -36.92 -26.00
C PHE A 146 -28.64 -35.90 -27.04
N LEU A 147 -27.45 -36.09 -27.61
CA LEU A 147 -26.93 -35.23 -28.67
C LEU A 147 -27.38 -35.74 -30.03
N SER A 148 -27.74 -34.84 -30.93
CA SER A 148 -27.95 -35.21 -32.34
C SER A 148 -26.62 -35.62 -32.98
N ASN A 149 -26.67 -36.47 -34.01
CA ASN A 149 -25.47 -36.90 -34.73
C ASN A 149 -24.63 -35.73 -35.27
N GLU A 150 -25.25 -34.58 -35.52
CA GLU A 150 -24.60 -33.36 -36.00
C GLU A 150 -23.82 -32.64 -34.88
N GLN A 151 -24.32 -32.68 -33.64
CA GLN A 151 -23.65 -32.14 -32.46
C GLN A 151 -22.44 -32.98 -32.05
N ILE A 152 -22.53 -34.31 -32.18
CA ILE A 152 -21.40 -35.23 -31.91
C ILE A 152 -20.26 -34.97 -32.90
N ARG A 153 -20.58 -34.84 -34.20
CA ARG A 153 -19.58 -34.61 -35.26
C ARG A 153 -18.80 -33.31 -35.09
N MET A 154 -19.44 -32.27 -34.55
CA MET A 154 -18.80 -30.97 -34.28
C MET A 154 -17.82 -31.02 -33.10
N MET A 155 -18.03 -31.92 -32.14
CA MET A 155 -17.13 -32.10 -30.99
C MET A 155 -15.88 -32.93 -31.34
N GLU A 156 -15.97 -33.83 -32.32
CA GLU A 156 -14.84 -34.66 -32.77
C GLU A 156 -13.86 -33.92 -33.71
N LEU A 157 -14.25 -32.76 -34.23
CA LEU A 157 -13.46 -31.94 -35.16
C LEU A 157 -12.73 -30.76 -34.51
N ALA A 158 -12.90 -30.55 -33.19
CA ALA A 158 -12.25 -29.52 -32.39
C ALA A 158 -11.09 -30.09 -31.58
#